data_AF-A0A919U8G1-F1
#
_entry.id   AF-A0A919U8G1-F1
#
_cell.length_a   1.000
_cell.length_b   1.000
_cell.length_c   1.000
_cell.angle_alpha   90.00
_cell.angle_beta   90.00
_cell.angle_gamma   90.00
#
_symmetry.space_group_name_H-M   'P 1'
#
loop_
_entity.id
_entity.type
_entity.pdbx_description
1 polymer ?
#
loop_
_entity_poly.entity_id
_entity_poly.type
_entity_poly.pdbx_seq_one_letter_code
_entity_poly.pdbx_strand_id
1 'polypeptide(L)'
;MSDLRIGTPHRLATVGWLAVGGLALAGLAHAFTLAESLKGADAAAEDAGREVAYGSNFGLNVYVAGNPGLTALGVARLITLVLVILWLYLARDNFDRRNDGSVEWKKGWTIGGWFVPFANLVIPNRVTAEIYRRSAPDGSWPSDRLVNAWWVALLFSFISYTETTKYASGETIVYSPPFFTAVAAVGGIAAAILLSLVIRKVSAWQDAKLTS
;
A
#
# COMPACT_ATOMS: atom_id res chain seq x y z
N MET A 1 -24.67 -27.47 25.73
CA MET A 1 -24.84 -26.88 24.38
C MET A 1 -23.78 -25.82 24.25
N SER A 2 -22.94 -25.96 23.23
CA SER A 2 -21.65 -25.30 22.98
C SER A 2 -21.63 -23.78 23.11
N ASP A 3 -20.82 -23.27 24.04
CA ASP A 3 -20.19 -21.94 23.97
C ASP A 3 -19.24 -21.89 22.76
N LEU A 4 -19.82 -21.60 21.60
CA LEU A 4 -19.10 -21.48 20.34
C LEU A 4 -18.49 -20.08 20.22
N ARG A 5 -17.30 -19.97 20.83
CA ARG A 5 -16.19 -19.07 20.48
C ARG A 5 -16.60 -17.77 19.78
N ILE A 6 -16.87 -16.74 20.59
CA ILE A 6 -16.66 -15.35 20.19
C ILE A 6 -15.21 -15.26 19.72
N GLY A 7 -15.02 -15.17 18.40
CA GLY A 7 -13.68 -15.09 17.80
C GLY A 7 -12.93 -13.91 18.42
N THR A 8 -11.75 -14.18 18.96
CA THR A 8 -11.02 -13.26 19.83
C THR A 8 -10.87 -11.86 19.19
N PRO A 9 -11.35 -10.79 19.86
CA PRO A 9 -11.22 -9.39 19.41
C PRO A 9 -9.78 -9.06 18.96
N HIS A 10 -8.81 -9.66 19.64
CA HIS A 10 -7.39 -9.52 19.39
C HIS A 10 -6.95 -9.81 17.93
N ARG A 11 -7.65 -10.64 17.15
CA ARG A 11 -7.18 -11.00 15.80
C ARG A 11 -7.19 -9.82 14.83
N LEU A 12 -8.22 -8.97 14.86
CA LEU A 12 -8.28 -7.80 14.00
C LEU A 12 -7.18 -6.80 14.36
N ALA A 13 -7.04 -6.50 15.66
CA ALA A 13 -6.03 -5.59 16.16
C ALA A 13 -4.61 -6.10 15.85
N THR A 14 -4.31 -7.38 16.10
CA THR A 14 -3.00 -7.97 15.79
C THR A 14 -2.66 -7.89 14.31
N VAL A 15 -3.57 -8.32 13.42
CA VAL A 15 -3.33 -8.26 11.97
C VAL A 15 -3.24 -6.81 11.49
N GLY A 16 -4.04 -5.90 12.07
CA GLY A 16 -3.95 -4.47 11.82
C GLY A 16 -2.58 -3.89 12.20
N TRP A 17 -2.02 -4.26 13.36
CA TRP A 17 -0.69 -3.82 13.78
C TRP A 17 0.43 -4.41 12.92
N LEU A 18 0.30 -5.67 12.51
CA LEU A 18 1.24 -6.26 11.53
C LEU A 18 1.17 -5.50 10.20
N ALA A 19 -0.02 -5.16 9.72
CA ALA A 19 -0.20 -4.37 8.51
C ALA A 19 0.43 -2.97 8.64
N VAL A 20 0.27 -2.31 9.79
CA VAL A 20 0.94 -1.02 10.10
C VAL A 20 2.47 -1.17 10.09
N GLY A 21 3.00 -2.25 10.67
CA GLY A 21 4.45 -2.55 10.60
C GLY A 21 4.94 -2.75 9.16
N GLY A 22 4.19 -3.48 8.35
CA GLY A 22 4.47 -3.64 6.91
C GLY A 22 4.44 -2.30 6.16
N LEU A 23 3.43 -1.46 6.42
CA LEU A 23 3.31 -0.12 5.84
C LEU A 23 4.50 0.78 6.23
N ALA A 24 4.95 0.71 7.49
CA ALA A 24 6.12 1.44 7.94
C ALA A 24 7.40 0.99 7.20
N LEU A 25 7.59 -0.32 7.03
CA LEU A 25 8.72 -0.86 6.26
C LEU A 25 8.65 -0.45 4.78
N ALA A 26 7.47 -0.45 4.17
CA ALA A 26 7.28 0.02 2.80
C ALA A 26 7.59 1.52 2.66
N GLY A 27 7.18 2.34 3.64
CA GLY A 27 7.52 3.76 3.69
C GLY A 27 9.03 4.02 3.83
N LEU A 28 9.72 3.24 4.65
CA LEU A 28 11.19 3.29 4.77
C LEU A 28 11.88 2.86 3.48
N ALA A 29 11.40 1.81 2.82
CA ALA A 29 11.93 1.38 1.53
C ALA A 29 11.77 2.48 0.46
N HIS A 30 10.65 3.20 0.47
CA HIS A 30 10.47 4.38 -0.38
C HIS A 30 11.48 5.49 -0.11
N ALA A 31 11.71 5.84 1.15
CA ALA A 31 12.72 6.83 1.53
C ALA A 31 14.14 6.40 1.10
N PHE A 32 14.45 5.11 1.25
CA PHE A 32 15.72 4.53 0.82
C PHE A 32 15.91 4.62 -0.70
N THR A 33 14.92 4.21 -1.50
CA THR A 33 14.98 4.31 -2.96
C THR A 33 15.19 5.75 -3.45
N LEU A 34 14.59 6.73 -2.77
CA LEU A 34 14.81 8.14 -3.07
C LEU A 34 16.26 8.55 -2.79
N ALA A 35 16.81 8.15 -1.64
CA ALA A 35 18.21 8.43 -1.30
C ALA A 35 19.20 7.80 -2.30
N GLU A 36 18.93 6.57 -2.78
CA GLU A 36 19.71 5.95 -3.84
C GLU A 36 19.60 6.70 -5.17
N SER A 37 18.40 7.16 -5.54
CA SER A 37 18.19 7.93 -6.77
C SER A 37 18.92 9.27 -6.78
N LEU A 38 19.06 9.91 -5.61
CA LEU A 38 19.82 11.17 -5.50
C LEU A 38 21.32 10.91 -5.73
N LYS A 39 21.87 9.87 -5.10
CA LYS A 39 23.27 9.46 -5.32
C LYS A 39 23.55 9.04 -6.77
N GLY A 40 22.60 8.33 -7.38
CA GLY A 40 22.72 7.93 -8.79
C GLY A 40 22.66 9.12 -9.75
N ALA A 41 21.96 10.21 -9.39
CA ALA A 41 21.92 11.42 -10.20
C ALA A 41 23.31 12.08 -10.28
N ASP A 42 23.99 12.15 -9.13
CA ASP A 42 25.32 12.74 -9.02
C ASP A 42 26.34 11.93 -9.85
N ALA A 43 26.32 10.60 -9.72
CA ALA A 43 27.20 9.71 -10.48
C ALA A 43 26.93 9.77 -12.00
N ALA A 44 25.66 9.85 -12.41
CA ALA A 44 25.30 9.97 -13.82
C ALA A 44 25.77 11.32 -14.43
N ALA A 45 25.75 12.40 -13.64
CA ALA A 45 26.25 13.70 -14.08
C ALA A 45 27.78 13.70 -14.28
N GLU A 46 28.52 12.96 -13.45
CA GLU A 46 29.98 12.81 -13.59
C GLU A 46 30.38 12.03 -14.85
N ASP A 47 29.57 11.05 -15.26
CA ASP A 47 29.89 10.13 -16.36
C ASP A 47 29.26 10.50 -17.71
N ALA A 48 28.61 11.67 -17.77
CA ALA A 48 27.91 12.17 -18.95
C ALA A 48 28.86 12.27 -20.17
N GLY A 49 28.45 11.67 -21.31
CA GLY A 49 29.21 11.68 -22.56
C GLY A 49 30.06 10.42 -22.85
N ARG A 50 30.06 9.42 -21.95
CA ARG A 50 30.70 8.10 -22.20
C ARG A 50 29.72 7.02 -22.67
N GLU A 51 28.46 7.39 -22.81
CA GLU A 51 27.35 6.53 -23.20
C GLU A 51 27.36 6.22 -24.70
N VAL A 52 27.07 4.96 -25.05
CA VAL A 52 26.96 4.52 -26.44
C VAL A 52 25.51 4.22 -26.85
N ALA A 53 24.62 4.04 -25.88
CA ALA A 53 23.18 3.95 -26.13
C ALA A 53 22.38 4.40 -24.89
N TYR A 54 21.24 5.03 -25.14
CA TYR A 54 20.31 5.52 -24.14
C TYR A 54 18.90 5.03 -24.42
N GLY A 55 18.16 4.68 -23.37
CA GLY A 55 16.75 4.31 -23.45
C GLY A 55 15.99 4.76 -22.21
N SER A 56 14.69 4.98 -22.35
CA SER A 56 13.81 5.42 -21.26
C SER A 56 12.53 4.60 -21.22
N ASN A 57 12.03 4.30 -20.03
CA ASN A 57 10.76 3.58 -19.83
C ASN A 57 9.92 4.27 -18.75
N PHE A 58 8.69 4.64 -19.09
CA PHE A 58 7.68 5.02 -18.12
C PHE A 58 6.80 3.80 -17.79
N GLY A 59 6.48 3.58 -16.51
CA GLY A 59 5.69 2.42 -16.12
C GLY A 59 5.18 2.43 -14.68
N LEU A 60 4.57 1.32 -14.29
CA LEU A 60 4.04 1.07 -12.95
C LEU A 60 4.85 -0.04 -12.28
N ASN A 61 6.11 0.25 -11.91
CA ASN A 61 7.04 -0.80 -11.48
C ASN A 61 6.78 -1.25 -10.03
N VAL A 62 6.79 -2.57 -9.85
CA VAL A 62 6.80 -3.26 -8.55
C VAL A 62 8.18 -3.86 -8.25
N TYR A 63 9.05 -3.98 -9.27
CA TYR A 63 10.36 -4.61 -9.18
C TYR A 63 11.27 -4.17 -10.35
N VAL A 64 12.57 -4.01 -10.09
CA VAL A 64 13.61 -3.84 -11.12
C VAL A 64 14.76 -4.78 -10.79
N ALA A 65 15.04 -5.72 -11.70
CA ALA A 65 16.14 -6.68 -11.55
C ALA A 65 17.49 -5.95 -11.45
N GLY A 66 18.33 -6.37 -10.50
CA GLY A 66 19.64 -5.75 -10.26
C GLY A 66 19.63 -4.53 -9.34
N ASN A 67 18.47 -4.05 -8.90
CA ASN A 67 18.38 -2.96 -7.91
C ASN A 67 17.88 -3.50 -6.55
N PRO A 68 18.75 -3.56 -5.50
CA PRO A 68 18.38 -4.12 -4.21
C PRO A 68 17.33 -3.29 -3.47
N GLY A 69 17.34 -1.96 -3.58
CA GLY A 69 16.34 -1.08 -2.97
C GLY A 69 14.94 -1.30 -3.54
N LEU A 70 14.81 -1.38 -4.86
CA LEU A 70 13.55 -1.66 -5.55
C LEU A 70 13.09 -3.10 -5.32
N THR A 71 14.02 -4.05 -5.17
CA THR A 71 13.69 -5.44 -4.78
C THR A 71 13.10 -5.50 -3.37
N ALA A 72 13.75 -4.85 -2.40
CA ALA A 72 13.26 -4.79 -1.02
C ALA A 72 11.88 -4.10 -0.94
N LEU A 73 11.67 -3.02 -1.70
CA LEU A 73 10.38 -2.34 -1.81
C LEU A 73 9.28 -3.27 -2.35
N GLY A 74 9.57 -4.04 -3.41
CA GLY A 74 8.62 -5.01 -3.97
C GLY A 74 8.19 -6.07 -2.95
N VAL A 75 9.15 -6.64 -2.21
CA VAL A 75 8.88 -7.63 -1.16
C VAL A 75 8.04 -7.01 -0.02
N ALA A 76 8.42 -5.82 0.46
CA ALA A 76 7.69 -5.13 1.51
C ALA A 76 6.23 -4.84 1.11
N ARG A 77 6.01 -4.44 -0.16
CA ARG A 77 4.67 -4.21 -0.71
C ARG A 77 3.84 -5.47 -0.77
N LEU A 78 4.41 -6.60 -1.20
CA LEU A 78 3.69 -7.89 -1.27
C LEU A 78 3.25 -8.36 0.12
N ILE A 79 4.15 -8.30 1.11
CA ILE A 79 3.82 -8.65 2.50
C ILE A 79 2.70 -7.73 3.02
N THR A 80 2.84 -6.43 2.79
CA THR A 80 1.84 -5.44 3.23
C THR A 80 0.49 -5.66 2.56
N LEU A 81 0.46 -5.96 1.26
CA LEU A 81 -0.76 -6.27 0.52
C LEU A 81 -1.51 -7.45 1.15
N VAL A 82 -0.80 -8.55 1.45
CA VAL A 82 -1.40 -9.72 2.10
C VAL A 82 -1.98 -9.34 3.45
N LEU A 83 -1.24 -8.61 4.28
CA LEU A 83 -1.71 -8.18 5.61
C LEU A 83 -2.92 -7.25 5.53
N VAL A 84 -2.96 -6.33 4.56
CA VAL A 84 -4.09 -5.43 4.32
C VAL A 84 -5.32 -6.20 3.84
N ILE A 85 -5.17 -7.16 2.94
CA ILE A 85 -6.27 -8.02 2.48
C ILE A 85 -6.83 -8.83 3.67
N LEU A 86 -5.96 -9.43 4.47
CA LEU A 86 -6.36 -10.18 5.66
C LEU A 86 -7.08 -9.27 6.67
N TRP A 87 -6.55 -8.08 6.94
CA TRP A 87 -7.19 -7.11 7.82
C TRP A 87 -8.56 -6.68 7.28
N LEU A 88 -8.69 -6.36 5.98
CA LEU A 88 -9.97 -6.01 5.35
C LEU A 88 -10.99 -7.14 5.46
N TYR A 89 -10.57 -8.37 5.18
CA TYR A 89 -11.42 -9.55 5.30
C TYR A 89 -11.93 -9.72 6.74
N LEU A 90 -11.05 -9.60 7.73
CA LEU A 90 -11.43 -9.70 9.14
C LEU A 90 -12.33 -8.54 9.59
N ALA A 91 -12.03 -7.31 9.18
CA ALA A 91 -12.84 -6.14 9.50
C ALA A 91 -14.26 -6.26 8.92
N ARG A 92 -14.39 -6.84 7.71
CA ARG A 92 -15.68 -7.19 7.11
C ARG A 92 -16.35 -8.32 7.88
N ASP A 93 -15.62 -9.39 8.20
CA ASP A 93 -16.15 -10.57 8.91
C ASP A 93 -16.77 -10.23 10.26
N ASN A 94 -16.25 -9.22 10.96
CA ASN A 94 -16.83 -8.74 12.20
C ASN A 94 -18.28 -8.25 12.06
N PHE A 95 -18.67 -7.69 10.92
CA PHE A 95 -20.07 -7.30 10.69
C PHE A 95 -20.99 -8.52 10.63
N ASP A 96 -20.61 -9.55 9.87
CA ASP A 96 -21.39 -10.80 9.79
C ASP A 96 -21.52 -11.47 11.16
N ARG A 97 -20.44 -11.48 11.96
CA ARG A 97 -20.46 -12.08 13.30
C ARG A 97 -21.39 -11.36 14.27
N ARG A 98 -21.62 -10.07 14.07
CA ARG A 98 -22.58 -9.27 14.84
C ARG A 98 -23.99 -9.30 14.26
N ASN A 99 -24.24 -10.06 13.20
CA ASN A 99 -25.47 -10.00 12.40
C ASN A 99 -25.80 -8.56 11.95
N ASP A 100 -24.75 -7.77 11.69
CA ASP A 100 -24.83 -6.37 11.30
C ASP A 100 -24.88 -6.28 9.76
N GLY A 101 -26.10 -6.16 9.24
CA GLY A 101 -26.38 -6.06 7.80
C GLY A 101 -26.08 -4.69 7.18
N SER A 102 -25.36 -3.81 7.87
CA SER A 102 -25.09 -2.46 7.38
C SER A 102 -24.08 -2.40 6.23
N VAL A 103 -23.29 -3.44 6.00
CA VAL A 103 -22.28 -3.49 4.93
C VAL A 103 -22.84 -4.14 3.67
N GLU A 104 -22.83 -3.40 2.57
CA GLU A 104 -23.32 -3.82 1.26
C GLU A 104 -22.29 -4.69 0.52
N TRP A 105 -21.00 -4.37 0.63
CA TRP A 105 -19.95 -5.16 -0.02
C TRP A 105 -19.81 -6.56 0.60
N LYS A 106 -19.90 -7.57 -0.27
CA LYS A 106 -19.69 -8.98 0.11
C LYS A 106 -18.21 -9.25 0.47
N LYS A 107 -17.98 -10.17 1.41
CA LYS A 107 -16.64 -10.67 1.81
C LYS A 107 -15.71 -10.97 0.63
N GLY A 108 -16.22 -11.62 -0.41
CA GLY A 108 -15.41 -11.98 -1.58
C GLY A 108 -14.71 -10.78 -2.24
N TRP A 109 -15.31 -9.59 -2.18
CA TRP A 109 -14.74 -8.37 -2.76
C TRP A 109 -13.59 -7.78 -1.96
N THR A 110 -13.42 -8.13 -0.67
CA THR A 110 -12.24 -7.72 0.11
C THR A 110 -10.95 -8.36 -0.40
N ILE A 111 -11.07 -9.49 -1.13
CA ILE A 111 -9.96 -10.22 -1.73
C ILE A 111 -9.98 -10.02 -3.25
N GLY A 112 -11.07 -10.41 -3.91
CA GLY A 112 -11.19 -10.40 -5.37
C GLY A 112 -11.06 -9.00 -5.99
N GLY A 113 -11.39 -7.95 -5.24
CA GLY A 113 -11.19 -6.57 -5.65
C GLY A 113 -9.74 -6.26 -6.01
N TRP A 114 -8.75 -6.92 -5.41
CA TRP A 114 -7.33 -6.67 -5.66
C TRP A 114 -6.76 -7.39 -6.88
N PHE A 115 -7.43 -8.44 -7.36
CA PHE A 115 -6.89 -9.32 -8.41
C PHE A 115 -7.59 -9.16 -9.76
N VAL A 116 -8.78 -8.58 -9.78
CA VAL A 116 -9.51 -8.29 -11.03
C VAL A 116 -9.06 -6.93 -11.56
N PRO A 117 -8.44 -6.81 -12.74
CA PRO A 117 -7.73 -5.59 -13.16
C PRO A 117 -8.54 -4.29 -13.09
N PHE A 118 -9.75 -4.27 -13.65
CA PHE A 118 -10.60 -3.08 -13.64
C PHE A 118 -11.20 -2.80 -12.25
N ALA A 119 -11.50 -3.86 -11.49
CA ALA A 119 -11.97 -3.73 -10.13
C ALA A 119 -10.86 -3.21 -9.21
N ASN A 120 -9.61 -3.60 -9.43
CA ASN A 120 -8.47 -3.22 -8.59
C ASN A 120 -8.22 -1.72 -8.55
N LEU A 121 -8.73 -0.96 -9.53
CA LEU A 121 -8.64 0.50 -9.53
C LEU A 121 -9.66 1.20 -8.62
N VAL A 122 -10.74 0.51 -8.25
CA VAL A 122 -11.90 1.15 -7.59
C VAL A 122 -12.38 0.38 -6.37
N ILE A 123 -12.54 -0.94 -6.47
CA ILE A 123 -13.16 -1.77 -5.43
C ILE A 123 -12.39 -1.74 -4.11
N PRO A 124 -11.04 -1.85 -4.06
CA PRO A 124 -10.34 -1.77 -2.79
C PRO A 124 -10.61 -0.46 -2.03
N ASN A 125 -10.67 0.68 -2.73
CA ASN A 125 -11.07 1.95 -2.15
C ASN A 125 -12.52 1.92 -1.63
N ARG A 126 -13.47 1.44 -2.44
CA ARG A 126 -14.90 1.45 -2.08
C ARG A 126 -15.21 0.54 -0.90
N VAL A 127 -14.62 -0.66 -0.88
CA VAL A 127 -14.74 -1.62 0.23
C VAL A 127 -14.14 -1.02 1.50
N THR A 128 -12.93 -0.45 1.42
CA THR A 128 -12.28 0.17 2.57
C THR A 128 -13.07 1.37 3.10
N ALA A 129 -13.62 2.20 2.21
CA ALA A 129 -14.42 3.37 2.59
C ALA A 129 -15.73 2.98 3.28
N GLU A 130 -16.40 1.93 2.78
CA GLU A 130 -17.58 1.40 3.45
C GLU A 130 -17.24 0.85 4.84
N ILE A 131 -16.22 -0.01 4.96
CA ILE A 131 -15.79 -0.56 6.25
C ILE A 131 -15.44 0.58 7.20
N TYR A 132 -14.70 1.59 6.74
CA TYR A 132 -14.34 2.76 7.55
C TYR A 132 -15.58 3.49 8.07
N ARG A 133 -16.54 3.81 7.20
CA ARG A 133 -17.76 4.53 7.56
C ARG A 133 -18.68 3.73 8.48
N ARG A 134 -18.90 2.44 8.18
CA ARG A 134 -19.80 1.57 8.96
C ARG A 134 -19.21 1.15 10.30
N SER A 135 -17.87 1.17 10.43
CA SER A 135 -17.21 0.86 11.70
C SER A 135 -17.31 2.00 12.70
N ALA A 136 -17.55 3.23 12.24
CA ALA A 136 -17.50 4.43 13.07
C ALA A 136 -18.50 4.39 14.25
N PRO A 137 -18.22 5.12 15.35
CA PRO A 137 -19.13 5.22 16.49
C PRO A 137 -20.50 5.75 16.07
N ASP A 138 -21.54 5.32 16.78
CA ASP A 138 -22.91 5.71 16.46
C ASP A 138 -23.07 7.24 16.60
N GLY A 139 -23.81 7.84 15.67
CA GLY A 139 -23.94 9.31 15.57
C GLY A 139 -22.76 10.01 14.90
N SER A 140 -21.69 9.29 14.51
CA SER A 140 -20.60 9.84 13.70
C SER A 140 -20.81 9.55 12.20
N TRP A 141 -20.48 10.53 11.36
CA TRP A 141 -20.58 10.43 9.90
C TRP A 141 -19.24 10.79 9.27
N PRO A 142 -18.22 9.94 9.40
CA PRO A 142 -16.89 10.29 8.93
C PRO A 142 -16.86 10.40 7.41
N SER A 143 -16.16 11.41 6.92
CA SER A 143 -15.94 11.59 5.48
C SER A 143 -15.00 10.53 4.92
N ASP A 144 -15.25 10.09 3.68
CA ASP A 144 -14.41 9.16 2.92
C ASP A 144 -13.07 9.78 2.48
N ARG A 145 -12.84 11.08 2.72
CA ARG A 145 -11.63 11.82 2.30
C ARG A 145 -10.33 11.13 2.73
N LEU A 146 -10.27 10.58 3.94
CA LEU A 146 -9.08 9.88 4.43
C LEU A 146 -8.75 8.64 3.58
N VAL A 147 -9.77 7.84 3.27
CA VAL A 147 -9.63 6.61 2.47
C VAL A 147 -9.36 6.96 1.00
N ASN A 148 -10.01 8.00 0.48
CA ASN A 148 -9.77 8.47 -0.89
C ASN A 148 -8.35 9.04 -1.05
N ALA A 149 -7.87 9.81 -0.08
CA ALA A 149 -6.50 10.31 -0.07
C ALA A 149 -5.48 9.17 -0.01
N TRP A 150 -5.71 8.16 0.84
CA TRP A 150 -4.88 6.95 0.86
C TRP A 150 -4.81 6.29 -0.52
N TRP A 151 -5.97 6.10 -1.15
CA TRP A 151 -6.04 5.40 -2.42
C TRP A 151 -5.32 6.16 -3.54
N VAL A 152 -5.54 7.47 -3.62
CA VAL A 152 -4.85 8.33 -4.59
C VAL A 152 -3.34 8.32 -4.34
N ALA A 153 -2.90 8.44 -3.09
CA ALA A 153 -1.48 8.37 -2.73
C ALA A 153 -0.86 7.01 -3.11
N LEU A 154 -1.59 5.91 -2.89
CA LEU A 154 -1.17 4.57 -3.28
C LEU A 154 -0.99 4.47 -4.81
N LEU A 155 -1.92 5.00 -5.60
CA LEU A 155 -1.80 5.00 -7.07
C LEU A 155 -0.58 5.80 -7.54
N PHE A 156 -0.32 6.97 -6.95
CA PHE A 156 0.89 7.77 -7.23
C PHE A 156 2.18 7.01 -6.88
N SER A 157 2.16 6.17 -5.84
CA SER A 157 3.33 5.40 -5.44
C SER A 157 3.80 4.38 -6.48
N PHE A 158 2.94 4.02 -7.44
CA PHE A 158 3.30 3.10 -8.53
C PHE A 158 3.93 3.81 -9.72
N ILE A 159 3.79 5.13 -9.86
CA ILE A 159 4.38 5.87 -10.97
C ILE A 159 5.89 5.71 -10.92
N SER A 160 6.47 5.30 -12.03
CA SER A 160 7.91 5.10 -12.15
C SER A 160 8.40 5.47 -13.53
N TYR A 161 9.65 5.88 -13.59
CA TYR A 161 10.35 6.14 -14.83
C TYR A 161 11.80 5.71 -14.65
N THR A 162 12.31 4.95 -15.61
CA THR A 162 13.69 4.47 -15.61
C THR A 162 14.39 4.88 -16.88
N GLU A 163 15.67 5.17 -16.73
CA GLU A 163 16.61 5.40 -17.82
C GLU A 163 17.58 4.22 -17.84
N THR A 164 17.98 3.79 -19.02
CA THR A 164 18.93 2.72 -19.24
C THR A 164 20.04 3.23 -20.12
N THR A 165 21.23 3.33 -19.55
CA THR A 165 22.44 3.77 -20.25
C THR A 165 23.35 2.57 -20.44
N LYS A 166 23.84 2.39 -21.67
CA LYS A 166 24.83 1.38 -22.01
C LYS A 166 26.16 2.04 -22.31
N TYR A 167 27.22 1.48 -21.75
CA TYR A 167 28.58 1.98 -21.89
C TYR A 167 29.42 1.10 -22.81
N ALA A 168 30.46 1.69 -23.39
CA ALA A 168 31.42 0.98 -24.23
C ALA A 168 32.16 -0.15 -23.48
N SER A 169 32.23 -0.08 -22.14
CA SER A 169 32.75 -1.13 -21.26
C SER A 169 31.89 -2.41 -21.27
N GLY A 170 30.69 -2.37 -21.84
CA GLY A 170 29.68 -3.43 -21.74
C GLY A 170 28.78 -3.29 -20.50
N GLU A 171 29.05 -2.33 -19.63
CA GLU A 171 28.22 -2.04 -18.46
C GLU A 171 26.87 -1.44 -18.89
N THR A 172 25.81 -1.86 -18.20
CA THR A 172 24.46 -1.30 -18.36
C THR A 172 24.00 -0.77 -17.01
N ILE A 173 23.78 0.54 -16.94
CA ILE A 173 23.26 1.20 -15.75
C ILE A 173 21.78 1.46 -15.96
N VAL A 174 20.97 1.03 -14.99
CA VAL A 174 19.54 1.35 -14.92
C VAL A 174 19.35 2.33 -13.77
N TYR A 175 18.91 3.53 -14.10
CA TYR A 175 18.75 4.63 -13.16
C TYR A 175 17.30 5.14 -13.15
N SER A 176 16.83 5.68 -12.02
CA SER A 176 15.51 6.33 -11.91
C SER A 176 15.69 7.79 -11.56
N PRO A 177 15.27 8.75 -12.42
CA PRO A 177 15.40 10.18 -12.14
C PRO A 177 14.77 10.58 -10.80
N PRO A 178 15.35 11.58 -10.10
CA PRO A 178 14.93 11.89 -8.74
C PRO A 178 13.48 12.39 -8.68
N PHE A 179 13.01 13.07 -9.72
CA PHE A 179 11.63 13.56 -9.78
C PHE A 179 10.61 12.43 -9.68
N PHE A 180 10.71 11.41 -10.53
CA PHE A 180 9.76 10.29 -10.52
C PHE A 180 9.90 9.44 -9.26
N THR A 181 11.13 9.24 -8.78
CA THR A 181 11.38 8.54 -7.52
C THR A 181 10.79 9.32 -6.33
N ALA A 182 10.87 10.65 -6.34
CA ALA A 182 10.28 11.50 -5.31
C ALA A 182 8.74 11.43 -5.33
N VAL A 183 8.11 11.46 -6.51
CA VAL A 183 6.66 11.26 -6.65
C VAL A 183 6.24 9.91 -6.07
N ALA A 184 6.94 8.84 -6.43
CA ALA A 184 6.66 7.49 -5.93
C ALA A 184 6.86 7.40 -4.40
N ALA A 185 7.95 7.99 -3.89
CA ALA A 185 8.28 7.97 -2.46
C ALA A 185 7.28 8.76 -1.63
N VAL A 186 6.94 9.99 -2.04
CA VAL A 186 5.94 10.82 -1.36
C VAL A 186 4.58 10.13 -1.37
N GLY A 187 4.15 9.60 -2.53
CA GLY A 187 2.91 8.83 -2.64
C GLY A 187 2.89 7.60 -1.73
N GLY A 188 3.98 6.82 -1.72
CA GLY A 188 4.10 5.60 -0.91
C GLY A 188 4.11 5.87 0.59
N ILE A 189 4.85 6.87 1.05
CA ILE A 189 4.90 7.29 2.46
C ILE A 189 3.53 7.83 2.89
N ALA A 190 2.91 8.70 2.09
CA ALA A 190 1.58 9.22 2.37
C ALA A 190 0.55 8.08 2.43
N ALA A 191 0.58 7.13 1.49
CA ALA A 191 -0.29 5.97 1.51
C ALA A 191 -0.11 5.12 2.78
N ALA A 192 1.15 4.87 3.18
CA ALA A 192 1.47 4.12 4.39
C ALA A 192 0.89 4.79 5.65
N ILE A 193 1.06 6.10 5.78
CA ILE A 193 0.53 6.87 6.91
C ILE A 193 -1.00 6.84 6.90
N LEU A 194 -1.62 7.19 5.78
CA LEU A 194 -3.07 7.33 5.67
C LEU A 194 -3.79 5.99 5.92
N LEU A 195 -3.28 4.88 5.35
CA LEU A 195 -3.85 3.56 5.62
C LEU A 195 -3.65 3.13 7.07
N SER A 196 -2.49 3.44 7.66
CA SER A 196 -2.24 3.16 9.08
C SER A 196 -3.26 3.87 9.98
N LEU A 197 -3.62 5.12 9.64
CA LEU A 197 -4.67 5.85 10.35
C LEU A 197 -6.04 5.19 10.18
N VAL A 198 -6.38 4.74 8.97
CA VAL A 198 -7.64 4.01 8.69
C VAL A 198 -7.70 2.72 9.50
N ILE A 199 -6.65 1.89 9.45
CA ILE A 199 -6.54 0.62 10.18
C ILE A 199 -6.72 0.86 11.69
N ARG A 200 -5.97 1.82 12.25
CA ARG A 200 -6.05 2.12 13.69
C ARG A 200 -7.44 2.57 14.12
N LYS A 201 -8.08 3.45 13.34
CA LYS A 201 -9.43 3.94 13.64
C LYS A 201 -10.45 2.81 13.59
N VAL A 202 -10.47 2.05 12.51
CA VAL A 202 -11.42 0.93 12.33
C VAL A 202 -11.24 -0.12 13.40
N SER A 203 -9.99 -0.54 13.68
CA SER A 203 -9.73 -1.53 14.74
C SER A 203 -10.22 -1.02 16.10
N ALA A 204 -9.92 0.23 16.47
CA ALA A 204 -10.39 0.81 17.72
C ALA A 204 -11.92 0.90 17.80
N TRP A 205 -12.59 1.31 16.72
CA TRP A 205 -14.05 1.42 16.73
C TRP A 205 -14.74 0.06 16.77
N GLN A 206 -14.23 -0.93 16.04
CA GLN A 206 -14.79 -2.28 16.07
C GLN A 206 -14.53 -2.98 17.41
N ASP A 207 -13.36 -2.79 18.01
CA ASP A 207 -13.05 -3.34 19.34
C ASP A 207 -13.98 -2.76 20.41
N ALA A 208 -14.24 -1.44 20.39
CA ALA A 208 -15.15 -0.80 21.33
C ALA A 208 -16.58 -1.38 21.26
N LYS A 209 -17.07 -1.68 20.04
CA LYS A 209 -18.39 -2.30 19.82
C LYS A 209 -18.46 -3.77 20.24
N LEU A 210 -17.33 -4.44 20.45
CA LEU A 210 -17.29 -5.82 20.95
C LEU A 210 -17.33 -5.90 22.47
N THR A 211 -17.02 -4.79 23.15
CA THR A 211 -16.97 -4.70 24.62
C THR A 211 -18.17 -4.02 25.25
N SER A 212 -19.05 -3.39 24.45
CA SER A 212 -20.30 -2.77 24.87
C SER A 212 -21.46 -3.76 24.88
#